data_AF-W2I937-F1
#
_entry.id   AF-W2I937-F1
#
_cell.length_a   1.000
_cell.length_b   1.000
_cell.length_c   1.000
_cell.angle_alpha   90.00
_cell.angle_beta   90.00
_cell.angle_gamma   90.00
#
_symmetry.space_group_name_H-M   'P 1'
#
loop_
_entity.id
_entity.type
_entity.pdbx_description
1 polymer ?
#
loop_
_entity_poly.entity_id
_entity_poly.type
_entity_poly.pdbx_seq_one_letter_code
_entity_poly.pdbx_strand_id
1 'polypeptide(L)'
;MSKFLHTATHLPTDSQSRLRYLESVCTEAKLDIATQILLSETESTRLFTVPSFSWEPLDVGPSGFGVTSIAVFAIDSSNACETFQAARTAIGNCAVVWPNYSLLDSSVNQMDMQSVKFNIHYGVTEHRFQSGMSEEQVVLESRDLSYFRVGGEGSVFLWDFVDEDNQFPVKKTTAVKRTVVALLVRPERCDDGVERVVCRYICSKIHMIDALELPPGIERFSKSKQLGAQVADSMVYETIKGDVARNSV
;
A
#
# COMPACT_ATOMS: atom_id res chain seq x y z
N MET A 1 -11.26 6.60 -5.96
CA MET A 1 -10.60 5.29 -5.73
C MET A 1 -10.83 4.70 -4.33
N SER A 2 -10.50 5.38 -3.22
CA SER A 2 -10.71 4.82 -1.86
C SER A 2 -12.17 4.42 -1.59
N LYS A 3 -13.13 5.19 -2.11
CA LYS A 3 -14.57 4.86 -2.04
C LYS A 3 -14.98 3.58 -2.78
N PHE A 4 -14.17 3.06 -3.70
CA PHE A 4 -14.50 1.89 -4.53
C PHE A 4 -13.77 0.62 -4.10
N LEU A 5 -12.57 0.75 -3.52
CA LEU A 5 -11.76 -0.39 -3.12
C LEU A 5 -11.73 -0.62 -1.61
N HIS A 6 -12.05 0.36 -0.78
CA HIS A 6 -12.14 0.11 0.66
C HIS A 6 -13.52 -0.46 1.02
N THR A 7 -13.54 -1.46 1.90
CA THR A 7 -14.76 -1.99 2.49
C THR A 7 -14.70 -1.75 3.99
N ALA A 8 -15.70 -1.05 4.54
CA ALA A 8 -15.76 -0.77 5.97
C ALA A 8 -15.66 -2.08 6.76
N THR A 9 -14.65 -2.21 7.61
CA THR A 9 -14.31 -3.48 8.26
C THR A 9 -14.22 -3.32 9.77
N HIS A 10 -15.02 -4.11 10.48
CA HIS A 10 -14.98 -4.24 11.93
C HIS A 10 -14.64 -5.68 12.33
N LEU A 11 -13.52 -5.86 13.03
CA LEU A 11 -13.08 -7.18 13.49
C LEU A 11 -13.47 -7.42 14.96
N PRO A 12 -14.23 -8.50 15.24
CA PRO A 12 -14.56 -8.89 16.61
C PRO A 12 -13.34 -9.49 17.34
N THR A 13 -13.49 -9.80 18.62
CA THR A 13 -12.42 -10.46 19.41
C THR A 13 -12.30 -11.96 19.12
N ASP A 14 -13.39 -12.61 18.72
CA ASP A 14 -13.42 -14.06 18.46
C ASP A 14 -12.70 -14.45 17.15
N SER A 15 -11.71 -15.34 17.24
CA SER A 15 -10.85 -15.72 16.11
C SER A 15 -11.60 -16.29 14.91
N GLN A 16 -12.61 -17.15 15.12
CA GLN A 16 -13.38 -17.73 14.01
C GLN A 16 -14.23 -16.67 13.30
N SER A 17 -14.84 -15.77 14.07
CA SER A 17 -15.62 -14.67 13.51
C SER A 17 -14.73 -13.68 12.76
N ARG A 18 -13.53 -13.37 13.28
CA ARG A 18 -12.52 -12.56 12.57
C ARG A 18 -12.20 -13.13 11.19
N LEU A 19 -11.88 -14.43 11.13
CA LEU A 19 -11.56 -15.08 9.86
C LEU A 19 -12.74 -14.99 8.87
N ARG A 20 -13.97 -15.29 9.32
CA ARG A 20 -15.17 -15.18 8.48
C ARG A 20 -15.41 -13.76 7.96
N TYR A 21 -15.15 -12.73 8.76
CA TYR A 21 -15.24 -11.34 8.32
C TYR A 21 -14.16 -11.01 7.29
N LEU A 22 -12.91 -11.42 7.53
CA LEU A 22 -11.84 -11.20 6.58
C LEU A 22 -12.13 -11.88 5.24
N GLU A 23 -12.65 -13.11 5.24
CA GLU A 23 -13.05 -13.84 4.03
C GLU A 23 -14.28 -13.24 3.33
N SER A 24 -15.11 -12.45 4.02
CA SER A 24 -16.25 -11.78 3.40
C SER A 24 -15.86 -10.46 2.73
N VAL A 25 -14.81 -9.78 3.22
CA VAL A 25 -14.29 -8.55 2.61
C VAL A 25 -13.21 -8.81 1.57
N CYS A 26 -12.41 -9.87 1.73
CA CYS A 26 -11.40 -10.30 0.76
C CYS A 26 -12.05 -11.22 -0.27
N THR A 27 -12.44 -10.69 -1.42
CA THR A 27 -13.16 -11.46 -2.45
C THR A 27 -12.51 -11.37 -3.82
N GLU A 28 -12.74 -12.37 -4.66
CA GLU A 28 -12.36 -12.37 -6.08
C GLU A 28 -12.97 -11.18 -6.83
N ALA A 29 -14.25 -10.89 -6.61
CA ALA A 29 -14.93 -9.76 -7.24
C ALA A 29 -14.25 -8.42 -6.92
N LYS A 30 -13.70 -8.26 -5.72
CA LYS A 30 -12.95 -7.05 -5.34
C LYS A 30 -11.59 -6.98 -6.03
N LEU A 31 -10.92 -8.11 -6.28
CA LEU A 31 -9.70 -8.16 -7.11
C LEU A 31 -10.01 -7.85 -8.59
N ASP A 32 -11.16 -8.28 -9.10
CA ASP A 32 -11.60 -7.98 -10.47
C ASP A 32 -11.91 -6.49 -10.63
N ILE A 33 -12.62 -5.89 -9.66
CA ILE A 33 -12.87 -4.44 -9.62
C ILE A 33 -11.55 -3.67 -9.56
N ALA A 34 -10.59 -4.11 -8.74
CA ALA A 34 -9.27 -3.50 -8.65
C ALA A 34 -8.53 -3.56 -10.00
N THR A 35 -8.61 -4.68 -10.70
CA THR A 35 -8.03 -4.84 -12.03
C THR A 35 -8.66 -3.87 -13.03
N GLN A 36 -10.00 -3.76 -13.04
CA GLN A 36 -10.71 -2.83 -13.92
C GLN A 36 -10.34 -1.37 -13.66
N ILE A 37 -10.29 -0.96 -12.39
CA ILE A 37 -9.87 0.39 -11.99
C ILE A 37 -8.45 0.65 -12.46
N LEU A 38 -7.51 -0.28 -12.19
CA LEU A 38 -6.12 -0.13 -12.60
C LEU A 38 -5.99 0.07 -14.10
N LEU A 39 -6.68 -0.74 -14.91
CA LEU A 39 -6.64 -0.64 -16.37
C LEU A 39 -7.26 0.68 -16.86
N SER A 40 -8.40 1.09 -16.29
CA SER A 40 -9.09 2.32 -16.68
C SER A 40 -8.29 3.57 -16.34
N GLU A 41 -7.76 3.67 -15.12
CA GLU A 41 -6.99 4.83 -14.64
C GLU A 41 -5.64 4.97 -15.35
N THR A 42 -5.16 3.89 -16.00
CA THR A 42 -3.86 3.86 -16.67
C THR A 42 -3.95 3.58 -18.17
N GLU A 43 -5.15 3.69 -18.75
CA GLU A 43 -5.41 3.43 -20.18
C GLU A 43 -4.63 4.40 -21.08
N SER A 44 -4.56 5.67 -20.68
CA SER A 44 -3.88 6.72 -21.46
C SER A 44 -2.35 6.73 -21.30
N THR A 45 -1.81 5.92 -20.38
CA THR A 45 -0.38 5.90 -20.07
C THR A 45 0.36 5.06 -21.09
N ARG A 46 1.30 5.68 -21.81
CA ARG A 46 2.18 5.00 -22.75
C ARG A 46 3.14 4.05 -22.04
N LEU A 47 3.37 2.89 -22.65
CA LEU A 47 4.20 1.84 -22.07
C LEU A 47 5.63 1.93 -22.59
N PHE A 48 6.49 2.54 -21.78
CA PHE A 48 7.94 2.60 -21.99
C PHE A 48 8.67 2.08 -20.74
N THR A 49 10.00 1.93 -20.83
CA THR A 49 10.86 1.57 -19.71
C THR A 49 11.03 2.69 -18.69
N VAL A 50 10.75 3.94 -19.08
CA VAL A 50 10.73 5.09 -18.17
C VAL A 50 9.44 5.02 -17.34
N PRO A 51 9.53 5.03 -16.00
CA PRO A 51 8.35 4.96 -15.15
C PRO A 51 7.52 6.24 -15.25
N SER A 52 6.19 6.09 -15.27
CA SER A 52 5.23 7.18 -15.17
C SER A 52 4.65 7.21 -13.77
N PHE A 53 4.66 8.39 -13.15
CA PHE A 53 4.08 8.63 -11.84
C PHE A 53 3.20 9.87 -11.85
N SER A 54 2.04 9.79 -11.20
CA SER A 54 1.21 10.94 -10.85
C SER A 54 0.87 10.91 -9.37
N TRP A 55 0.74 12.09 -8.77
CA TRP A 55 0.37 12.26 -7.36
C TRP A 55 -0.70 13.32 -7.24
N GLU A 56 -1.80 12.95 -6.62
CA GLU A 56 -2.95 13.82 -6.40
C GLU A 56 -3.24 13.93 -4.90
N PRO A 57 -3.36 15.16 -4.35
CA PRO A 57 -3.76 15.33 -2.96
C PRO A 57 -5.19 14.80 -2.76
N LEU A 58 -5.41 14.10 -1.64
CA LEU A 58 -6.72 13.64 -1.24
C LEU A 58 -7.20 14.48 -0.06
N ASP A 59 -8.36 15.11 -0.23
CA ASP A 59 -9.04 15.79 0.87
C ASP A 59 -9.64 14.77 1.84
N VAL A 60 -9.16 14.79 3.08
CA VAL A 60 -9.64 13.93 4.18
C VAL A 60 -10.05 14.77 5.39
N GLY A 61 -10.29 16.07 5.19
CA GLY A 61 -10.67 17.01 6.24
C GLY A 61 -9.48 17.54 7.06
N PRO A 62 -9.77 18.35 8.09
CA PRO A 62 -8.76 19.11 8.83
C PRO A 62 -7.86 18.25 9.72
N SER A 63 -8.32 17.07 10.12
CA SER A 63 -7.64 16.19 11.08
C SER A 63 -6.76 15.14 10.42
N GLY A 64 -6.38 15.33 9.17
CA GLY A 64 -5.63 14.31 8.47
C GLY A 64 -5.08 14.76 7.14
N PHE A 65 -4.59 13.76 6.41
CA PHE A 65 -4.19 13.94 5.05
C PHE A 65 -4.27 12.70 4.22
N GLY A 66 -4.42 12.89 2.91
CA GLY A 66 -4.17 11.81 1.99
C GLY A 66 -3.47 12.27 0.72
N VAL A 67 -2.89 11.29 0.05
CA VAL A 67 -2.34 11.40 -1.29
C VAL A 67 -2.67 10.12 -2.03
N THR A 68 -3.06 10.25 -3.29
CA THR A 68 -3.22 9.13 -4.21
C THR A 68 -2.10 9.20 -5.24
N SER A 69 -1.38 8.10 -5.37
CA SER A 69 -0.34 7.93 -6.37
C SER A 69 -0.81 6.95 -7.43
N ILE A 70 -0.64 7.25 -8.71
CA ILE A 70 -0.81 6.31 -9.82
C ILE A 70 0.57 6.10 -10.45
N ALA A 71 0.97 4.86 -10.64
CA ALA A 71 2.24 4.51 -11.23
C ALA A 71 2.11 3.41 -12.28
N VAL A 72 2.83 3.59 -13.38
CA VAL A 72 2.94 2.60 -14.46
C VAL A 72 4.39 2.51 -14.87
N PHE A 73 4.93 1.30 -14.91
CA PHE A 73 6.30 1.08 -15.39
C PHE A 73 6.46 -0.32 -15.96
N ALA A 74 7.31 -0.43 -16.98
CA ALA A 74 7.72 -1.69 -17.56
C ALA A 74 9.08 -2.12 -17.00
N ILE A 75 9.18 -3.39 -16.61
CA ILE A 75 10.40 -4.05 -16.18
C ILE A 75 10.86 -4.98 -17.31
N ASP A 76 12.13 -4.87 -17.68
CA ASP A 76 12.75 -5.75 -18.67
C ASP A 76 12.98 -7.15 -18.07
N SER A 77 11.91 -7.94 -18.08
CA SER A 77 11.83 -9.29 -17.54
C SER A 77 10.76 -10.07 -18.28
N SER A 78 10.93 -11.38 -18.34
CA SER A 78 9.93 -12.33 -18.83
C SER A 78 9.19 -13.04 -17.69
N ASN A 79 9.61 -12.84 -16.42
CA ASN A 79 9.06 -13.53 -15.27
C ASN A 79 8.06 -12.65 -14.49
N ALA A 80 6.79 -12.69 -14.92
CA ALA A 80 5.72 -11.91 -14.28
C ALA A 80 5.46 -12.32 -12.83
N CYS A 81 5.60 -13.61 -12.49
CA CYS A 81 5.35 -14.12 -11.14
C CYS A 81 6.39 -13.58 -10.14
N GLU A 82 7.66 -13.62 -10.53
CA GLU A 82 8.74 -13.11 -9.69
C GLU A 82 8.68 -11.59 -9.56
N THR A 83 8.41 -10.88 -10.66
CA THR A 83 8.20 -9.42 -10.63
C THR A 83 7.03 -9.07 -9.70
N PHE A 84 5.96 -9.86 -9.69
CA PHE A 84 4.83 -9.69 -8.79
C PHE A 84 5.22 -9.88 -7.32
N GLN A 85 6.02 -10.90 -7.00
CA GLN A 85 6.52 -11.13 -5.64
C GLN A 85 7.43 -10.00 -5.16
N ALA A 86 8.33 -9.52 -6.01
CA ALA A 86 9.19 -8.36 -5.74
C ALA A 86 8.34 -7.11 -5.49
N ALA A 87 7.36 -6.84 -6.36
CA ALA A 87 6.46 -5.69 -6.23
C ALA A 87 5.63 -5.71 -4.95
N ARG A 88 5.03 -6.85 -4.60
CA ARG A 88 4.30 -7.02 -3.33
C ARG A 88 5.20 -6.72 -2.13
N THR A 89 6.42 -7.25 -2.15
CA THR A 89 7.38 -7.10 -1.05
C THR A 89 7.85 -5.65 -0.92
N ALA A 90 8.18 -5.01 -2.05
CA ALA A 90 8.59 -3.61 -2.10
C ALA A 90 7.49 -2.67 -1.57
N ILE A 91 6.23 -2.88 -1.98
CA ILE A 91 5.08 -2.13 -1.46
C ILE A 91 4.92 -2.36 0.05
N GLY A 92 5.01 -3.63 0.51
CA GLY A 92 5.05 -4.01 1.92
C GLY A 92 5.99 -3.14 2.75
N ASN A 93 7.21 -2.97 2.24
CA ASN A 93 8.31 -2.34 2.95
C ASN A 93 8.37 -0.81 2.79
N CYS A 94 7.66 -0.21 1.82
CA CYS A 94 7.66 1.25 1.65
C CYS A 94 6.85 1.98 2.74
N ALA A 95 6.16 1.23 3.61
CA ALA A 95 5.36 1.70 4.72
C ALA A 95 6.14 2.51 5.79
N VAL A 96 7.47 2.36 5.85
CA VAL A 96 8.32 2.90 6.92
C VAL A 96 9.23 4.06 6.50
N VAL A 97 9.05 4.60 5.30
CA VAL A 97 9.88 5.69 4.77
C VAL A 97 9.15 7.02 4.96
N TRP A 98 9.81 7.96 5.64
CA TRP A 98 9.26 9.29 5.87
C TRP A 98 10.31 10.40 5.74
N PRO A 99 10.11 11.44 4.91
CA PRO A 99 11.09 12.51 4.73
C PRO A 99 11.34 13.28 6.02
N ASN A 100 12.61 13.46 6.38
CA ASN A 100 13.07 14.16 7.60
C ASN A 100 12.71 13.46 8.92
N TYR A 101 12.37 12.17 8.89
CA TYR A 101 12.17 11.38 10.10
C TYR A 101 12.96 10.08 10.01
N SER A 102 13.52 9.67 11.14
CA SER A 102 14.21 8.38 11.28
C SER A 102 13.30 7.40 11.99
N LEU A 103 13.21 6.16 11.47
CA LEU A 103 12.52 5.07 12.16
C LEU A 103 13.33 4.67 13.40
N LEU A 104 12.73 4.82 14.59
CA LEU A 104 13.32 4.39 15.85
C LEU A 104 12.98 2.95 16.17
N ASP A 105 11.71 2.59 15.99
CA ASP A 105 11.17 1.29 16.33
C ASP A 105 10.03 0.92 15.38
N SER A 106 9.88 -0.37 15.15
CA SER A 106 8.86 -0.92 14.25
C SER A 106 8.42 -2.28 14.76
N SER A 107 7.13 -2.37 15.11
CA SER A 107 6.49 -3.65 15.39
C SER A 107 5.53 -4.00 14.26
N VAL A 108 5.64 -5.23 13.77
CA VAL A 108 4.76 -5.80 12.74
C VAL A 108 4.37 -7.17 13.24
N ASN A 109 3.16 -7.26 13.79
CA ASN A 109 2.60 -8.52 14.25
C ASN A 109 1.68 -9.05 13.15
N GLN A 110 2.21 -10.00 12.38
CA GLN A 110 1.41 -10.74 11.42
C GLN A 110 0.61 -11.80 12.16
N MET A 111 -0.71 -11.76 12.01
CA MET A 111 -1.57 -12.78 12.58
C MET A 111 -1.68 -13.94 11.61
N ASP A 112 -1.46 -15.15 12.10
CA ASP A 112 -1.70 -16.35 11.33
C ASP A 112 -3.20 -16.49 11.08
N MET A 113 -3.61 -16.19 9.85
CA MET A 113 -4.97 -16.38 9.37
C MET A 113 -4.95 -17.62 8.49
N GLN A 114 -5.45 -18.74 9.02
CA GLN A 114 -5.61 -19.99 8.29
C GLN A 114 -6.73 -19.89 7.24
N SER A 115 -6.72 -18.86 6.38
CA SER A 115 -7.67 -18.75 5.28
C SER A 115 -7.33 -19.78 4.22
N VAL A 116 -8.37 -20.47 3.77
CA VAL A 116 -8.24 -21.55 2.77
C VAL A 116 -8.46 -21.03 1.35
N LYS A 117 -9.06 -19.84 1.20
CA LYS A 117 -9.49 -19.30 -0.09
C LYS A 117 -8.53 -18.27 -0.68
N PHE A 118 -7.98 -17.41 0.16
CA PHE A 118 -7.07 -16.35 -0.27
C PHE A 118 -5.86 -16.33 0.64
N ASN A 119 -4.71 -15.93 0.10
CA ASN A 119 -3.52 -15.65 0.90
C ASN A 119 -3.71 -14.34 1.68
N ILE A 120 -4.68 -14.32 2.58
CA ILE A 120 -5.04 -13.16 3.41
C ILE A 120 -3.95 -12.98 4.46
N HIS A 121 -3.40 -11.78 4.52
CA HIS A 121 -2.48 -11.37 5.56
C HIS A 121 -3.12 -10.23 6.33
N TYR A 122 -3.27 -10.43 7.63
CA TYR A 122 -3.67 -9.38 8.55
C TYR A 122 -2.49 -9.02 9.44
N GLY A 123 -2.15 -7.73 9.48
CA GLY A 123 -1.01 -7.19 10.21
C GLY A 123 -1.43 -6.10 11.17
N VAL A 124 -0.94 -6.18 12.40
CA VAL A 124 -1.00 -5.10 13.38
C VAL A 124 0.35 -4.41 13.36
N THR A 125 0.39 -3.15 12.92
CA THR A 125 1.64 -2.40 12.77
C THR A 125 1.66 -1.18 13.69
N GLU A 126 2.81 -0.94 14.32
CA GLU A 126 3.14 0.29 15.05
C GLU A 126 4.55 0.70 14.67
N HIS A 127 4.71 1.92 14.16
CA HIS A 127 5.99 2.50 13.78
C HIS A 127 6.23 3.78 14.55
N ARG A 128 7.43 3.91 15.12
CA ARG A 128 7.86 5.10 15.85
C ARG A 128 8.91 5.86 15.07
N PHE A 129 8.63 7.13 14.82
CA PHE A 129 9.50 8.02 14.07
C PHE A 129 10.02 9.15 14.94
N GLN A 130 11.29 9.50 14.78
CA GLN A 130 11.92 10.68 15.36
C GLN A 130 12.09 11.75 14.30
N SER A 131 11.67 12.97 14.59
CA SER A 131 11.96 14.13 13.73
C SER A 131 13.46 14.37 13.64
N GLY A 132 13.99 14.59 12.43
CA GLY A 132 15.38 14.99 12.22
C GLY A 132 15.68 16.43 12.63
N MET A 133 14.63 17.22 12.93
CA MET A 133 14.72 18.65 13.24
C MET A 133 14.35 18.97 14.69
N SER A 134 13.87 17.98 15.46
CA SER A 134 13.39 18.16 16.84
C SER A 134 13.44 16.84 17.62
N GLU A 135 13.35 16.92 18.94
CA GLU A 135 13.21 15.72 19.80
C GLU A 135 11.79 15.11 19.77
N GLU A 136 10.90 15.60 18.90
CA GLU A 136 9.53 15.12 18.77
C GLU A 136 9.45 13.74 18.11
N GLN A 137 8.59 12.89 18.67
CA GLN A 137 8.29 11.55 18.16
C GLN A 137 6.85 11.45 17.65
N VAL A 138 6.66 10.65 16.61
CA VAL A 138 5.34 10.30 16.06
C VAL A 138 5.20 8.79 16.11
N VAL A 139 4.11 8.31 16.70
CA VAL A 139 3.71 6.91 16.66
C VAL A 139 2.59 6.75 15.64
N LEU A 140 2.83 5.88 14.66
CA LEU A 140 1.91 5.59 13.58
C LEU A 140 1.43 4.15 13.69
N GLU A 141 0.13 3.95 13.81
CA GLU A 141 -0.50 2.62 13.87
C GLU A 141 -1.31 2.31 12.62
N SER A 142 -1.33 1.05 12.19
CA SER A 142 -2.24 0.54 11.17
C SER A 142 -2.76 -0.85 11.53
N ARG A 143 -3.88 -1.22 10.89
CA ARG A 143 -4.45 -2.56 10.88
C ARG A 143 -4.56 -2.98 9.43
N ASP A 144 -3.44 -3.47 8.91
CA ASP A 144 -3.24 -3.71 7.50
C ASP A 144 -3.86 -5.07 7.11
N LEU A 145 -4.59 -5.07 6.01
CA LEU A 145 -5.20 -6.25 5.41
C LEU A 145 -4.68 -6.36 3.98
N SER A 146 -4.10 -7.48 3.59
CA SER A 146 -3.70 -7.67 2.19
C SER A 146 -3.98 -9.07 1.69
N TYR A 147 -4.28 -9.19 0.41
CA TYR A 147 -4.57 -10.45 -0.25
C TYR A 147 -4.34 -10.32 -1.76
N PHE A 148 -4.21 -11.45 -2.44
CA PHE A 148 -3.86 -11.44 -3.85
C PHE A 148 -4.31 -12.71 -4.58
N ARG A 149 -4.33 -12.61 -5.91
CA ARG A 149 -4.48 -13.71 -6.85
C ARG A 149 -3.33 -13.68 -7.84
N VAL A 150 -2.71 -14.84 -8.05
CA VAL A 150 -1.72 -15.06 -9.12
C VAL A 150 -2.46 -15.76 -10.27
N GLY A 151 -2.34 -15.24 -11.49
CA GLY A 151 -3.04 -15.77 -12.66
C GLY A 151 -2.24 -15.58 -13.95
N GLY A 152 -2.58 -16.37 -14.98
CA GLY A 152 -1.90 -16.36 -16.28
C GLY A 152 -2.10 -15.07 -17.08
N GLU A 153 -3.25 -14.41 -16.94
CA GLU A 153 -3.55 -13.12 -17.58
C GLU A 153 -3.03 -11.92 -16.78
N GLY A 154 -2.52 -12.16 -15.57
CA GLY A 154 -2.01 -11.14 -14.66
C GLY A 154 -2.18 -11.52 -13.19
N SER A 155 -1.26 -11.01 -12.37
CA SER A 155 -1.31 -11.15 -10.91
C SER A 155 -1.75 -9.84 -10.29
N VAL A 156 -2.70 -9.92 -9.37
CA VAL A 156 -3.33 -8.76 -8.72
C VAL A 156 -3.17 -8.84 -7.22
N PHE A 157 -2.75 -7.74 -6.61
CA PHE A 157 -2.57 -7.58 -5.18
C PHE A 157 -3.41 -6.41 -4.68
N LEU A 158 -4.03 -6.61 -3.52
CA LEU A 158 -4.73 -5.58 -2.77
C LEU A 158 -4.14 -5.45 -1.37
N TRP A 159 -3.92 -4.22 -0.96
CA TRP A 159 -3.72 -3.79 0.42
C TRP A 159 -4.88 -2.90 0.79
N ASP A 160 -5.54 -3.19 1.89
CA ASP A 160 -6.61 -2.41 2.51
C ASP A 160 -6.33 -2.27 4.01
N PHE A 161 -7.21 -1.60 4.74
CA PHE A 161 -7.10 -1.45 6.19
C PHE A 161 -8.40 -1.86 6.88
N VAL A 162 -8.30 -2.21 8.16
CA VAL A 162 -9.42 -2.47 9.05
C VAL A 162 -9.75 -1.19 9.81
N ASP A 163 -11.01 -0.75 9.78
CA ASP A 163 -11.44 0.48 10.45
C ASP A 163 -11.44 0.35 11.97
N GLU A 164 -11.96 -0.77 12.45
CA GLU A 164 -12.15 -1.03 13.87
C GLU A 164 -11.76 -2.48 14.19
N ASP A 165 -10.98 -2.66 15.26
CA ASP A 165 -10.58 -3.99 15.74
C ASP A 165 -10.74 -4.06 17.26
N ASN A 166 -11.62 -4.94 17.72
CA ASN A 166 -11.91 -5.11 19.14
C ASN A 166 -10.80 -5.84 19.90
N GLN A 167 -9.97 -6.63 19.22
CA GLN A 167 -8.84 -7.34 19.81
C GLN A 167 -7.59 -6.45 19.86
N PHE A 168 -7.38 -5.66 18.80
CA PHE A 168 -6.24 -4.77 18.65
C PHE A 168 -6.70 -3.34 18.37
N PRO A 169 -7.39 -2.66 19.31
CA PRO A 169 -7.87 -1.30 19.07
C PRO A 169 -6.70 -0.34 18.83
N VAL A 170 -6.91 0.64 17.94
CA VAL A 170 -5.94 1.72 17.73
C VAL A 170 -6.03 2.70 18.90
N LYS A 171 -4.89 3.13 19.43
CA LYS A 171 -4.84 4.06 20.57
C LYS A 171 -5.27 5.47 20.12
N LYS A 172 -6.05 6.16 20.95
CA LYS A 172 -6.52 7.53 20.63
C LYS A 172 -5.39 8.55 20.46
N THR A 173 -4.24 8.32 21.09
CA THR A 173 -3.11 9.25 21.08
C THR A 173 -2.15 9.03 19.91
N THR A 174 -2.42 8.08 19.01
CA THR A 174 -1.53 7.76 17.89
C THR A 174 -2.07 8.30 16.58
N ALA A 175 -1.16 8.53 15.62
CA ALA A 175 -1.56 8.79 14.25
C ALA A 175 -2.01 7.45 13.63
N VAL A 176 -3.11 7.46 12.88
CA VAL A 176 -3.67 6.28 12.23
C VAL A 176 -3.33 6.31 10.76
N LYS A 177 -2.58 5.31 10.29
CA LYS A 177 -2.36 5.08 8.86
C LYS A 177 -3.50 4.24 8.31
N ARG A 178 -4.01 4.64 7.15
CA ARG A 178 -5.02 3.94 6.36
C ARG A 178 -4.52 3.89 4.93
N THR A 179 -4.17 2.71 4.45
CA THR A 179 -3.59 2.55 3.11
C THR A 179 -4.47 1.65 2.27
N VAL A 180 -4.78 2.12 1.06
CA VAL A 180 -5.45 1.31 0.04
C VAL A 180 -4.52 1.24 -1.17
N VAL A 181 -4.09 0.04 -1.54
CA VAL A 181 -3.25 -0.21 -2.70
C VAL A 181 -3.89 -1.26 -3.58
N ALA A 182 -3.88 -1.00 -4.88
CA ALA A 182 -4.10 -2.01 -5.90
C ALA A 182 -2.86 -2.09 -6.79
N LEU A 183 -2.39 -3.31 -7.07
CA LEU A 183 -1.28 -3.60 -7.97
C LEU A 183 -1.72 -4.67 -8.97
N LEU A 184 -1.43 -4.44 -10.24
CA LEU A 184 -1.53 -5.42 -11.32
C LEU A 184 -0.16 -5.60 -11.96
N VAL A 185 0.27 -6.84 -12.09
CA VAL A 185 1.52 -7.22 -12.78
C VAL A 185 1.19 -8.23 -13.86
N ARG A 186 1.50 -7.92 -15.11
CA ARG A 186 1.29 -8.83 -16.24
C ARG A 186 2.24 -8.54 -17.40
N PRO A 187 2.53 -9.52 -18.28
CA PRO A 187 3.20 -9.24 -19.54
C PRO A 187 2.34 -8.33 -20.42
N GLU A 188 2.94 -7.28 -20.97
CA GLU A 188 2.31 -6.42 -21.99
C GLU A 188 3.32 -6.06 -23.07
N ARG A 189 2.83 -5.83 -24.29
CA ARG A 189 3.64 -5.31 -25.38
C ARG A 189 3.77 -3.80 -25.25
N CYS A 190 4.99 -3.31 -25.08
CA CYS A 190 5.29 -1.89 -24.98
C CYS A 190 5.19 -1.18 -26.34
N ASP A 191 5.20 0.16 -26.34
CA ASP A 191 5.08 1.00 -27.54
C ASP A 191 6.23 0.76 -28.55
N ASP A 192 7.38 0.27 -28.09
CA ASP A 192 8.53 -0.11 -28.92
C ASP A 192 8.41 -1.54 -29.51
N GLY A 193 7.30 -2.22 -29.26
CA GLY A 193 6.99 -3.55 -29.78
C GLY A 193 7.62 -4.70 -29.00
N VAL A 194 8.35 -4.43 -27.90
CA VAL A 194 8.96 -5.45 -27.04
C VAL A 194 8.00 -5.84 -25.92
N GLU A 195 7.87 -7.14 -25.66
CA GLU A 195 7.09 -7.65 -24.53
C GLU A 195 7.89 -7.50 -23.24
N ARG A 196 7.26 -6.92 -22.21
CA ARG A 196 7.86 -6.71 -20.89
C ARG A 196 6.83 -6.99 -19.82
N VAL A 197 7.28 -7.22 -18.59
CA VAL A 197 6.38 -7.25 -17.44
C VAL A 197 6.04 -5.82 -17.04
N VAL A 198 4.76 -5.46 -17.12
CA VAL A 198 4.25 -4.15 -16.74
C VAL A 198 3.63 -4.22 -15.35
N CYS A 199 4.01 -3.27 -14.51
CA CYS A 199 3.41 -3.02 -13.21
C CYS A 199 2.53 -1.77 -13.30
N ARG A 200 1.26 -1.91 -12.95
CA ARG A 200 0.31 -0.81 -12.76
C ARG A 200 -0.08 -0.82 -11.29
N TYR A 201 0.13 0.26 -10.56
CA TYR A 201 -0.37 0.33 -9.20
C TYR A 201 -0.93 1.70 -8.87
N ILE A 202 -1.94 1.70 -8.01
CA ILE A 202 -2.50 2.92 -7.43
C ILE A 202 -2.49 2.76 -5.92
N CYS A 203 -2.05 3.79 -5.21
CA CYS A 203 -1.87 3.80 -3.77
C CYS A 203 -2.49 5.06 -3.18
N SER A 204 -3.53 4.92 -2.35
CA SER A 204 -4.00 6.00 -1.48
C SER A 204 -3.41 5.81 -0.09
N LYS A 205 -2.56 6.74 0.34
CA LYS A 205 -2.00 6.81 1.70
C LYS A 205 -2.75 7.88 2.47
N ILE A 206 -3.49 7.49 3.51
CA ILE A 206 -4.23 8.39 4.39
C ILE A 206 -3.64 8.30 5.79
N HIS A 207 -3.41 9.44 6.42
CA HIS A 207 -3.00 9.50 7.81
C HIS A 207 -3.96 10.42 8.56
N MET A 208 -4.61 9.87 9.58
CA MET A 208 -5.54 10.58 10.44
C MET A 208 -4.89 10.83 11.79
N ILE A 209 -5.18 11.97 12.39
CA ILE A 209 -4.71 12.33 13.73
C ILE A 209 -5.92 12.75 14.55
N ASP A 210 -6.15 12.12 15.70
CA ASP A 210 -7.22 12.52 16.61
C ASP A 210 -6.83 13.86 17.26
N ALA A 211 -7.59 14.91 16.96
CA ALA A 211 -7.20 16.29 17.18
C ALA A 211 -7.92 16.89 18.40
N LEU A 212 -7.21 16.97 19.52
CA LEU A 212 -7.47 17.97 20.57
C LEU A 212 -6.24 18.85 20.83
N GLU A 213 -5.02 18.31 20.73
CA GLU A 213 -3.76 19.07 20.70
C GLU A 213 -2.79 18.37 19.74
N LEU A 214 -2.41 19.04 18.64
CA LEU A 214 -1.38 18.55 17.72
C LEU A 214 0.00 18.97 18.24
N PRO A 215 0.92 18.04 18.50
CA PRO A 215 2.33 18.38 18.62
C PRO A 215 2.81 19.09 17.32
N PRO A 216 3.59 20.17 17.39
CA PRO A 216 4.09 20.90 16.21
C PRO A 216 4.80 20.02 15.16
N GLY A 217 5.38 18.89 15.60
CA GLY A 217 5.95 17.87 14.73
C GLY A 217 4.93 17.25 13.77
N ILE A 218 3.67 17.03 14.17
CA ILE A 218 2.65 16.40 13.32
C ILE A 218 2.17 17.34 12.22
N GLU A 219 2.14 18.66 12.45
CA GLU A 219 1.81 19.61 11.38
C GLU A 219 2.89 19.62 10.29
N ARG A 220 4.17 19.58 10.68
CA ARG A 220 5.32 19.46 9.76
C ARG A 220 5.38 18.11 9.05
N PHE A 221 5.10 17.02 9.77
CA PHE A 221 4.86 15.68 9.22
C PHE A 221 3.82 15.77 8.08
N SER A 222 2.74 16.50 8.34
CA SER A 222 1.68 16.80 7.37
C SER A 222 2.08 17.82 6.25
N LYS A 223 3.22 18.48 6.27
CA LYS A 223 3.65 19.32 5.13
C LYS A 223 4.59 18.58 4.19
N SER A 224 5.15 17.43 4.61
CA SER A 224 6.04 16.57 3.82
C SER A 224 5.34 15.53 2.91
N LYS A 225 4.00 15.55 2.86
CA LYS A 225 3.12 14.44 2.38
C LYS A 225 3.38 13.99 0.94
N GLN A 226 3.42 14.94 0.00
CA GLN A 226 3.61 14.63 -1.41
C GLN A 226 5.02 14.12 -1.68
N LEU A 227 6.02 14.72 -1.03
CA LEU A 227 7.41 14.28 -1.13
C LEU A 227 7.59 12.87 -0.54
N GLY A 228 6.92 12.57 0.57
CA GLY A 228 6.93 11.23 1.17
C GLY A 228 6.35 10.16 0.24
N ALA A 229 5.23 10.46 -0.42
CA ALA A 229 4.68 9.58 -1.44
C ALA A 229 5.64 9.41 -2.62
N GLN A 230 6.19 10.51 -3.16
CA GLN A 230 7.16 10.47 -4.26
C GLN A 230 8.37 9.59 -3.95
N VAL A 231 8.97 9.78 -2.77
CA VAL A 231 10.14 9.00 -2.34
C VAL A 231 9.77 7.52 -2.18
N ALA A 232 8.67 7.21 -1.49
CA ALA A 232 8.23 5.84 -1.30
C ALA A 232 7.94 5.13 -2.62
N ASP A 233 7.25 5.81 -3.54
CA ASP A 233 6.83 5.25 -4.83
C ASP A 233 8.03 5.04 -5.77
N SER A 234 9.00 5.96 -5.74
CA SER A 234 10.28 5.81 -6.45
C SER A 234 11.11 4.66 -5.86
N MET A 235 11.15 4.53 -4.54
CA MET A 235 11.83 3.42 -3.88
C MET A 235 11.21 2.07 -4.23
N VAL A 236 9.88 1.99 -4.34
CA VAL A 236 9.19 0.75 -4.79
C VAL A 236 9.69 0.36 -6.18
N TYR A 237 9.70 1.30 -7.13
CA TYR A 237 10.19 1.04 -8.49
C TYR A 237 11.65 0.56 -8.50
N GLU A 238 12.55 1.29 -7.84
CA GLU A 238 13.98 0.94 -7.81
C GLU A 238 14.24 -0.40 -7.12
N THR A 239 13.48 -0.72 -6.06
CA THR A 239 13.58 -2.02 -5.37
C THR A 239 13.17 -3.16 -6.28
N ILE A 240 12.03 -3.04 -6.98
CA ILE A 240 11.55 -4.06 -7.93
C ILE A 240 12.58 -4.28 -9.04
N LYS A 241 13.05 -3.19 -9.64
CA LYS A 241 14.05 -3.24 -10.71
C LYS A 241 15.34 -3.92 -10.24
N GLY A 242 15.81 -3.61 -9.03
CA GLY A 242 17.00 -4.21 -8.44
C GLY A 242 16.82 -5.70 -8.11
N ASP A 243 15.67 -6.10 -7.56
CA ASP A 243 15.36 -7.49 -7.23
C ASP A 243 15.32 -8.36 -8.49
N VAL A 244 14.57 -7.93 -9.50
CA VAL A 244 14.42 -8.67 -10.76
C VAL A 244 15.74 -8.78 -11.51
N ALA A 245 16.56 -7.72 -11.51
CA ALA A 245 17.88 -7.75 -12.13
C ALA A 245 18.84 -8.74 -11.44
N ARG A 246 18.77 -8.87 -10.11
CA ARG A 246 19.63 -9.80 -9.35
C ARG A 246 19.31 -11.27 -9.59
N ASN A 247 18.06 -11.59 -9.83
CA ASN A 247 17.59 -12.97 -10.04
C ASN A 247 17.65 -13.41 -11.51
N SER A 248 17.95 -12.49 -12.42
CA SER A 248 18.13 -12.77 -13.85
C SER A 248 19.58 -13.18 -14.22
N VAL A 249 20.48 -13.24 -13.23
CA VAL A 249 21.89 -13.66 -13.33
C VAL A 249 22.06 -15.05 -12.73
#